data_AF-A0AAF0CSF8-F1
#
_entry.id   AF-A0AAF0CSF8-F1
#
_cell.length_a   1.000
_cell.length_b   1.000
_cell.length_c   1.000
_cell.angle_alpha   90.00
_cell.angle_beta   90.00
_cell.angle_gamma   90.00
#
_symmetry.space_group_name_H-M   'P 1'
#
loop_
_entity.id
_entity.type
_entity.pdbx_description
1 polymer ?
#
loop_
_entity_poly.entity_id
_entity_poly.type
_entity_poly.pdbx_seq_one_letter_code
_entity_poly.pdbx_strand_id
1 'polypeptide(L)'
;MRLICPHSFASPRRRGFTLVEIMIVVVIIGLLAAIAIPAFSHMRLKSRATTFANDLRIGKDAFEIYATENGGWPPDGAAGMPGEMAGYLDLGNWTGSTPLGGNWDWDRDQFG
;
A
#
# COMPACT_ATOMS: atom_id res chain seq x y z
N MET A 1 -4.55 58.44 -44.96
CA MET A 1 -5.65 58.53 -43.98
C MET A 1 -6.05 57.12 -43.55
N ARG A 2 -5.50 56.59 -42.46
CA ARG A 2 -6.00 55.35 -41.82
C ARG A 2 -6.22 55.68 -40.34
N LEU A 3 -7.49 55.78 -39.95
CA LEU A 3 -7.91 55.93 -38.57
C LEU A 3 -7.63 54.62 -37.82
N ILE A 4 -6.92 54.74 -36.70
CA ILE A 4 -6.79 53.71 -35.67
C ILE A 4 -7.97 53.91 -34.70
N CYS A 5 -8.83 52.91 -34.56
CA CYS A 5 -9.86 52.89 -33.52
C CYS A 5 -9.24 52.39 -32.19
N PRO A 6 -9.55 53.02 -31.04
CA PRO A 6 -9.09 52.54 -29.75
C PRO A 6 -9.95 51.36 -29.28
N HIS A 7 -9.31 50.23 -29.04
CA HIS A 7 -9.91 49.07 -28.37
C HIS A 7 -10.12 49.35 -26.87
N SER A 8 -11.36 49.58 -26.45
CA SER A 8 -11.68 49.66 -25.02
C SER A 8 -11.66 48.25 -24.43
N PHE A 9 -10.60 47.91 -23.68
CA PHE A 9 -10.56 46.69 -22.87
C PHE A 9 -11.37 46.91 -21.59
N ALA A 10 -12.62 46.43 -21.58
CA ALA A 10 -13.43 46.34 -20.38
C ALA A 10 -12.84 45.27 -19.44
N SER A 11 -12.51 45.65 -18.20
CA SER A 11 -11.98 44.74 -17.18
C SER A 11 -13.11 43.92 -16.53
N PRO A 12 -13.01 42.59 -16.44
CA PRO A 12 -14.00 41.79 -15.74
C PRO A 12 -13.94 42.10 -14.22
N ARG A 13 -15.09 42.40 -13.63
CA ARG A 13 -15.25 42.55 -12.17
C ARG A 13 -14.76 41.29 -11.47
N ARG A 14 -13.66 41.38 -10.74
CA ARG A 14 -13.15 40.31 -9.88
C ARG A 14 -14.19 40.04 -8.78
N ARG A 15 -14.81 38.86 -8.80
CA ARG A 15 -15.60 38.34 -7.67
C ARG A 15 -14.62 37.79 -6.64
N GLY A 16 -14.61 38.37 -5.44
CA GLY A 16 -13.83 37.85 -4.31
C GLY A 16 -14.60 36.75 -3.59
N PHE A 17 -13.89 35.72 -3.13
CA PHE A 17 -14.42 34.74 -2.18
C PHE A 17 -14.79 35.44 -0.87
N THR A 18 -15.94 35.11 -0.29
CA THR A 18 -16.28 35.62 1.04
C THR A 18 -15.52 34.83 2.10
N LEU A 19 -15.10 35.48 3.19
CA LEU A 19 -14.45 34.78 4.31
C LEU A 19 -15.37 33.69 4.89
N VAL A 20 -16.67 33.96 4.94
CA VAL A 20 -17.69 33.02 5.43
C VAL A 20 -17.76 31.75 4.57
N GLU A 21 -17.60 31.88 3.26
CA GLU A 21 -17.61 30.76 2.32
C GLU A 21 -16.39 29.85 2.51
N ILE A 22 -15.24 30.40 2.89
CA ILE A 22 -14.08 29.58 3.26
C ILE A 22 -14.24 29.00 4.67
N MET A 23 -14.84 29.72 5.63
CA MET A 23 -15.05 29.23 6.99
C MET A 23 -15.95 27.99 7.05
N ILE A 24 -17.10 28.00 6.37
CA ILE A 24 -18.00 26.85 6.38
C ILE A 24 -17.38 25.64 5.68
N VAL A 25 -16.60 25.86 4.62
CA VAL A 25 -15.94 24.79 3.86
C VAL A 25 -14.91 24.06 4.72
N VAL A 26 -14.04 24.78 5.44
CA VAL A 26 -13.05 24.13 6.31
C VAL A 26 -13.70 23.42 7.50
N VAL A 27 -14.84 23.90 7.99
CA VAL A 27 -15.62 23.20 9.03
C VAL A 27 -16.18 21.88 8.52
N ILE A 28 -16.78 21.87 7.33
CA ILE A 28 -17.32 20.63 6.73
C ILE A 28 -16.19 19.66 6.40
N ILE A 29 -15.09 20.12 5.80
CA ILE A 29 -13.92 19.27 5.52
C ILE A 29 -13.32 18.72 6.81
N GLY A 30 -13.25 19.53 7.88
CA GLY A 30 -12.77 19.08 9.19
C GLY A 30 -13.62 17.96 9.79
N LEU A 31 -14.94 18.07 9.69
CA LEU A 31 -15.87 17.02 10.14
C LEU A 31 -15.70 15.72 9.35
N LEU A 32 -15.60 15.82 8.02
CA LEU A 32 -15.38 14.66 7.15
C LEU A 32 -14.01 14.01 7.41
N ALA A 33 -12.95 14.81 7.59
CA ALA A 33 -11.61 14.31 7.89
C ALA A 33 -11.55 13.57 9.24
N ALA A 34 -12.26 14.07 10.27
CA ALA A 34 -12.29 13.46 11.59
C ALA A 34 -12.81 12.00 11.57
N ILE A 35 -13.81 11.70 10.74
CA ILE A 35 -14.32 10.34 10.57
C ILE A 35 -13.51 9.52 9.56
N ALA A 36 -13.01 10.16 8.50
CA ALA A 36 -12.33 9.47 7.40
C ALA A 36 -10.93 8.97 7.78
N ILE A 37 -10.16 9.76 8.55
CA ILE A 37 -8.78 9.42 8.92
C ILE A 37 -8.67 8.09 9.71
N PRO A 38 -9.43 7.88 10.82
CA PRO A 38 -9.36 6.61 11.55
C PRO A 38 -9.90 5.45 10.71
N ALA A 39 -11.01 5.64 9.98
CA ALA A 39 -11.53 4.61 9.09
C ALA A 39 -10.49 4.17 8.05
N PHE A 40 -9.77 5.13 7.46
CA PHE A 40 -8.73 4.86 6.47
C PHE A 40 -7.53 4.11 7.06
N SER A 41 -7.08 4.44 8.27
CA SER A 41 -5.98 3.72 8.92
C SER A 41 -6.33 2.24 9.18
N HIS A 42 -7.54 1.97 9.68
CA HIS A 42 -8.03 0.61 9.89
C HIS A 42 -8.16 -0.18 8.57
N MET A 43 -8.68 0.45 7.51
CA MET A 43 -8.77 -0.19 6.19
C MET A 43 -7.39 -0.55 5.62
N ARG A 44 -6.38 0.32 5.79
CA ARG A 44 -5.01 0.01 5.35
C ARG A 44 -4.42 -1.17 6.10
N LEU A 45 -4.61 -1.23 7.43
CA LEU A 45 -4.13 -2.36 8.23
C LEU A 45 -4.84 -3.66 7.84
N LYS A 46 -6.17 -3.62 7.67
CA LYS A 46 -6.95 -4.78 7.23
C LYS A 46 -6.50 -5.27 5.85
N SER A 47 -6.27 -4.37 4.91
CA SER A 47 -5.76 -4.71 3.58
C SER A 47 -4.42 -5.44 3.69
N ARG A 48 -3.46 -4.88 4.44
CA ARG A 48 -2.15 -5.51 4.67
C ARG A 48 -2.26 -6.88 5.34
N ALA A 49 -3.13 -7.04 6.34
CA ALA A 49 -3.36 -8.32 7.00
C ALA A 49 -3.98 -9.36 6.06
N THR A 50 -4.87 -8.93 5.16
CA THR A 50 -5.50 -9.81 4.16
C THR A 50 -4.47 -10.25 3.12
N THR A 51 -3.61 -9.34 2.64
CA THR A 51 -2.48 -9.67 1.77
C THR A 51 -1.54 -10.66 2.45
N PHE A 52 -1.13 -10.38 3.69
CA PHE A 52 -0.27 -11.28 4.45
C PHE A 52 -0.87 -12.68 4.64
N ALA A 53 -2.17 -12.78 4.94
CA ALA A 53 -2.85 -14.06 5.05
C ALA A 53 -2.91 -14.83 3.71
N ASN A 54 -3.01 -14.12 2.58
CA ASN A 54 -2.94 -14.73 1.26
C ASN A 54 -1.52 -15.19 0.92
N ASP A 55 -0.51 -14.38 1.24
CA ASP A 55 0.90 -14.75 1.04
C ASP A 55 1.22 -16.04 1.82
N LEU A 56 0.81 -16.14 3.09
CA LEU A 56 0.98 -17.37 3.88
C LEU A 56 0.33 -18.60 3.24
N ARG A 57 -0.82 -18.44 2.59
CA ARG A 57 -1.48 -19.53 1.85
C ARG A 57 -0.70 -19.93 0.60
N ILE A 58 -0.11 -18.97 -0.10
CA ILE A 58 0.75 -19.27 -1.26
C ILE A 58 2.02 -19.99 -0.78
N GLY A 59 2.63 -19.51 0.30
CA GLY A 59 3.80 -20.12 0.92
C GLY A 59 3.54 -21.57 1.29
N LYS A 60 2.51 -21.84 2.11
CA LYS A 60 2.19 -23.20 2.58
C LYS A 60 2.00 -24.17 1.40
N ASP A 61 1.28 -23.73 0.35
CA ASP A 61 0.97 -24.57 -0.80
C ASP A 61 2.26 -24.92 -1.56
N ALA A 62 3.19 -23.97 -1.71
CA ALA A 62 4.46 -24.24 -2.35
C ALA A 62 5.37 -25.16 -1.52
N PHE A 63 5.39 -25.01 -0.19
CA PHE A 63 6.11 -25.95 0.68
C PHE A 63 5.51 -27.36 0.61
N GLU A 64 4.18 -27.48 0.52
CA GLU A 64 3.50 -28.77 0.36
C GLU A 64 3.82 -29.44 -0.99
N ILE A 65 3.90 -28.65 -2.07
CA ILE A 65 4.33 -29.14 -3.38
C ILE A 65 5.78 -29.64 -3.31
N TYR A 66 6.71 -28.85 -2.76
CA TYR A 66 8.11 -29.25 -2.59
C TYR A 66 8.21 -30.55 -1.78
N ALA A 67 7.48 -30.65 -0.66
CA ALA A 67 7.52 -31.84 0.19
C ALA A 67 6.97 -33.08 -0.52
N THR A 68 5.99 -32.91 -1.40
CA THR A 68 5.42 -33.98 -2.22
C THR A 68 6.40 -34.47 -3.28
N GLU A 69 7.15 -33.56 -3.91
CA GLU A 69 8.09 -33.90 -4.98
C GLU A 69 9.43 -34.44 -4.45
N ASN A 70 9.94 -33.87 -3.36
CA ASN A 70 11.28 -34.16 -2.84
C ASN A 70 11.27 -35.14 -1.66
N GLY A 71 10.09 -35.56 -1.19
CA GLY A 71 9.93 -36.54 -0.12
C GLY A 71 10.30 -36.01 1.28
N GLY A 72 10.40 -34.69 1.44
CA GLY A 72 10.78 -34.05 2.70
C GLY A 72 10.69 -32.53 2.63
N TRP A 73 10.73 -31.86 3.78
CA TRP A 73 10.79 -30.40 3.84
C TRP A 73 12.14 -29.88 3.36
N PRO A 74 12.21 -28.65 2.83
CA PRO A 74 13.48 -28.03 2.47
C PRO A 74 14.46 -28.06 3.66
N PRO A 75 15.76 -28.31 3.42
CA PRO A 75 16.76 -28.26 4.47
C PRO A 75 16.80 -26.87 5.08
N ASP A 76 16.99 -26.78 6.39
CA ASP A 76 17.13 -25.52 7.11
C ASP A 76 18.32 -24.72 6.55
N GLY A 77 18.12 -23.43 6.34
CA GLY A 77 19.03 -22.56 5.61
C GLY A 77 19.08 -21.21 6.32
N ALA A 78 20.24 -20.55 6.26
CA ALA A 78 20.46 -19.28 6.94
C ALA A 78 19.33 -18.28 6.64
N ALA A 79 18.91 -17.51 7.66
CA ALA A 79 17.89 -16.45 7.65
C ALA A 79 17.37 -16.02 6.26
N GLY A 80 16.07 -16.28 6.02
CA GLY A 80 15.38 -15.95 4.76
C GLY A 80 15.33 -17.12 3.76
N MET A 81 14.33 -17.14 2.88
CA MET A 81 13.88 -18.36 2.16
C MET A 81 14.97 -19.27 1.56
N PRO A 82 14.80 -20.62 1.61
CA PRO A 82 15.77 -21.52 1.03
C PRO A 82 15.81 -21.34 -0.49
N GLY A 83 17.02 -21.26 -1.06
CA GLY A 83 17.20 -21.09 -2.50
C GLY A 83 16.57 -22.22 -3.34
N GLU A 84 16.38 -23.40 -2.76
CA GLU A 84 15.71 -24.54 -3.39
C GLU A 84 14.22 -24.27 -3.69
N MET A 85 13.60 -23.29 -3.03
CA MET A 85 12.22 -22.89 -3.31
C MET A 85 12.07 -21.95 -4.51
N ALA A 86 13.16 -21.56 -5.17
CA ALA A 86 13.12 -20.72 -6.37
C ALA A 86 12.23 -21.27 -7.49
N GLY A 87 12.04 -22.59 -7.53
CA GLY A 87 11.16 -23.25 -8.50
C GLY A 87 9.67 -23.25 -8.13
N TYR A 88 9.34 -22.97 -6.87
CA TYR A 88 7.99 -23.11 -6.32
C TYR A 88 7.40 -21.77 -5.82
N LEU A 89 8.26 -20.80 -5.48
CA LEU A 89 7.89 -19.49 -4.97
C LEU A 89 8.66 -18.39 -5.67
N ASP A 90 8.00 -17.25 -5.87
CA ASP A 90 8.66 -16.03 -6.31
C ASP A 90 9.50 -15.44 -5.16
N LEU A 91 10.78 -15.82 -5.11
CA LEU A 91 11.71 -15.37 -4.08
C LEU A 91 11.86 -13.84 -3.99
N GLY A 92 11.50 -13.08 -5.02
CA GLY A 92 11.51 -11.61 -4.97
C GLY A 92 10.52 -11.04 -3.94
N ASN A 93 9.36 -11.68 -3.76
CA ASN A 93 8.35 -11.26 -2.79
C ASN A 93 8.67 -11.76 -1.36
N TRP A 94 9.38 -12.89 -1.28
CA TRP A 94 9.65 -13.58 -0.01
C TRP A 94 11.03 -13.29 0.59
N THR A 95 11.92 -12.59 -0.11
CA THR A 95 13.17 -12.06 0.44
C THR A 95 13.03 -10.61 0.92
N GLY A 96 11.89 -9.96 0.62
CA GLY A 96 11.56 -8.60 1.02
C GLY A 96 10.84 -8.50 2.37
N SER A 97 10.46 -7.27 2.74
CA SER A 97 9.67 -7.02 3.94
C SER A 97 8.22 -7.50 3.76
N THR A 98 7.65 -8.09 4.82
CA THR A 98 6.24 -8.48 4.86
C THR A 98 5.32 -7.25 4.75
N PRO A 99 4.08 -7.42 4.25
CA PRO A 99 3.08 -6.36 4.21
C PRO A 99 2.78 -5.70 5.57
N LEU A 100 3.11 -6.37 6.68
CA LEU A 100 2.90 -5.89 8.05
C LEU A 100 4.14 -5.24 8.68
N GLY A 101 5.30 -5.32 8.04
CA GLY A 101 6.58 -4.86 8.58
C GLY A 101 7.26 -5.96 9.38
N GLY A 102 8.31 -6.52 8.79
CA GLY A 102 9.07 -7.67 9.29
C GLY A 102 9.72 -8.38 8.10
N ASN A 103 10.58 -9.36 8.35
CA ASN A 103 11.15 -10.19 7.29
C ASN A 103 10.48 -11.56 7.31
N TRP A 104 10.44 -12.22 6.15
CA TRP A 104 10.09 -13.62 6.11
C TRP A 104 11.24 -14.44 6.68
N ASP A 105 10.95 -15.16 7.74
CA ASP A 105 11.90 -16.08 8.36
C ASP A 105 11.23 -17.43 8.56
N TRP A 106 11.92 -18.46 8.12
CA TRP A 106 11.47 -19.85 8.13
C TRP A 106 12.49 -20.73 8.86
N ASP A 107 13.57 -20.12 9.36
CA ASP A 107 14.56 -20.76 10.21
C ASP A 107 13.86 -21.23 11.50
N ARG A 108 14.09 -22.50 11.83
CA ARG A 108 13.45 -23.16 12.96
C ARG A 108 14.06 -22.71 14.28
N ASP A 109 15.31 -22.24 14.27
CA ASP A 109 16.10 -21.98 15.48
C ASP A 109 15.80 -20.61 16.14
N GLN A 110 15.15 -19.70 15.42
CA GLN A 110 14.84 -18.34 15.86
C GLN A 110 13.80 -18.26 17.00
N PHE A 111 13.10 -19.36 17.28
CA PHE A 111 12.03 -19.41 18.27
C PHE A 111 12.38 -20.13 19.59
N GLY A 112 13.60 -20.69 19.71
CA GLY A 112 14.03 -21.41 20.92
C GLY A 112 13.44 -22.80 21.08
#